data_AF-A0A523U7G4-F1
#
_entry.id   AF-A0A523U7G4-F1
#
_cell.length_a   1.000
_cell.length_b   1.000
_cell.length_c   1.000
_cell.angle_alpha   90.00
_cell.angle_beta   90.00
_cell.angle_gamma   90.00
#
_symmetry.space_group_name_H-M   'P 1'
#
loop_
_entity.id
_entity.type
_entity.pdbx_description
1 polymer ?
#
loop_
_entity_poly.entity_id
_entity_poly.type
_entity_poly.pdbx_seq_one_letter_code
_entity_poly.pdbx_strand_id
1 'polypeptide(L)'
;MAGLKSISTPTETNLLIAFSDLTLFAKFARGESDRRMFDVMSDYAEYVGGVIESVGGTVVKFIGDAVLLVFPEDSVDAGVLALKKLKDEGDAWMASRGIPCRHRIKAHFGAAVCGPIGTKTEKRFDLYGQSVNTAATLKSSGMAISPQVFRKLEPETRKLFKKHTPPVTYIPVEESHKE
;
A
#
# COMPACT_ATOMS: atom_id res chain seq x y z
N MET A 1 -16.26 16.42 -4.90
CA MET A 1 -16.03 15.42 -5.98
C MET A 1 -16.61 14.09 -5.51
N ALA A 2 -17.24 13.32 -6.40
CA ALA A 2 -17.68 11.97 -6.04
C ALA A 2 -16.42 11.09 -5.86
N GLY A 3 -16.29 10.41 -4.71
CA GLY A 3 -15.12 9.60 -4.40
C GLY A 3 -15.02 8.35 -5.28
N LEU A 4 -13.84 7.75 -5.42
CA LEU A 4 -13.60 6.59 -6.31
C LEU A 4 -14.62 5.45 -6.13
N LYS A 5 -15.13 5.25 -4.91
CA LYS A 5 -16.18 4.25 -4.60
C LYS A 5 -17.54 4.51 -5.29
N SER A 6 -17.79 5.69 -5.86
CA SER A 6 -19.01 5.99 -6.61
C SER A 6 -18.97 5.53 -8.07
N ILE A 7 -17.84 5.01 -8.56
CA ILE A 7 -17.70 4.52 -9.93
C ILE A 7 -18.56 3.27 -10.10
N SER A 8 -19.60 3.36 -10.94
CA SER A 8 -20.57 2.29 -11.19
C SER A 8 -20.30 1.48 -12.45
N THR A 9 -19.41 1.96 -13.32
CA THR A 9 -19.00 1.29 -14.58
C THR A 9 -17.48 1.27 -14.69
N PRO A 10 -16.88 0.26 -15.35
CA PRO A 10 -15.44 0.22 -15.59
C PRO A 10 -14.93 1.53 -16.18
N THR A 11 -13.98 2.16 -15.50
CA THR A 11 -13.44 3.48 -15.86
C THR A 11 -11.93 3.41 -15.80
N GLU A 12 -11.27 3.79 -16.89
CA GLU A 12 -9.82 3.94 -16.93
C GLU A 12 -9.44 5.32 -16.35
N THR A 13 -8.52 5.33 -15.39
CA THR A 13 -8.02 6.56 -14.77
C THR A 13 -6.61 6.35 -14.24
N ASN A 14 -5.83 7.42 -14.16
CA ASN A 14 -4.56 7.39 -13.45
C ASN A 14 -4.80 7.44 -11.94
N LEU A 15 -4.04 6.64 -11.20
CA LEU A 15 -4.11 6.56 -9.75
C LEU A 15 -2.70 6.44 -9.16
N LEU A 16 -2.53 6.94 -7.95
CA LEU A 16 -1.49 6.42 -7.06
C LEU A 16 -2.01 5.09 -6.51
N ILE A 17 -1.33 4.00 -6.83
CA ILE A 17 -1.67 2.64 -6.41
C ILE A 17 -0.61 2.21 -5.40
N ALA A 18 -1.04 1.82 -4.21
CA ALA A 18 -0.15 1.36 -3.16
C ALA A 18 -0.56 0.02 -2.58
N PHE A 19 0.44 -0.77 -2.24
CA PHE A 19 0.31 -1.97 -1.43
C PHE A 19 1.06 -1.75 -0.12
N SER A 20 0.45 -2.12 1.00
CA SER A 20 1.12 -2.25 2.29
C SER A 20 0.93 -3.66 2.81
N ASP A 21 1.98 -4.30 3.31
CA ASP A 21 1.90 -5.55 4.07
C ASP A 21 2.68 -5.43 5.39
N LEU A 22 2.62 -6.45 6.25
CA LEU A 22 3.25 -6.44 7.56
C LEU A 22 4.40 -7.44 7.64
N THR A 23 5.59 -6.96 8.01
CA THR A 23 6.73 -7.85 8.28
C THR A 23 6.43 -8.78 9.44
N LEU A 24 6.89 -10.03 9.36
CA LEU A 24 6.76 -11.03 10.43
C LEU A 24 5.32 -11.38 10.82
N PHE A 25 4.29 -10.93 10.08
CA PHE A 25 2.89 -11.16 10.42
C PHE A 25 2.57 -12.65 10.62
N ALA A 26 2.96 -13.50 9.68
CA ALA A 26 2.75 -14.95 9.80
C ALA A 26 3.45 -15.56 11.02
N LYS A 27 4.61 -15.02 11.44
CA LYS A 27 5.31 -15.48 12.65
C LYS A 27 4.56 -15.04 13.91
N PHE A 28 4.11 -13.78 13.93
CA PHE A 28 3.30 -13.23 15.02
C PHE A 28 1.98 -14.01 15.17
N ALA A 29 1.23 -14.17 14.09
CA ALA A 29 -0.07 -14.84 14.09
C ALA A 29 -0.04 -16.28 14.62
N ARG A 30 1.05 -17.04 14.37
CA ARG A 30 1.19 -18.42 14.89
C ARG A 30 1.26 -18.49 16.43
N GLY A 31 1.67 -17.42 17.09
CA GLY A 31 1.76 -17.35 18.55
C GLY A 31 0.49 -16.81 19.21
N GLU A 32 -0.53 -16.47 18.43
CA GLU A 32 -1.72 -15.76 18.88
C GLU A 32 -2.98 -16.60 18.70
N SER A 33 -3.99 -16.34 19.53
CA SER A 33 -5.32 -16.93 19.32
C SER A 33 -6.03 -16.29 18.12
N ASP A 34 -6.86 -17.06 17.42
CA ASP A 34 -7.65 -16.56 16.30
C ASP A 34 -8.51 -15.35 16.69
N ARG A 35 -9.06 -15.35 17.90
CA ARG A 35 -9.85 -14.22 18.41
C ARG A 35 -9.00 -12.95 18.54
N ARG A 36 -7.82 -13.05 19.15
CA ARG A 36 -6.90 -11.91 19.28
C ARG A 36 -6.44 -11.43 17.91
N MET A 37 -6.17 -12.34 16.97
CA MET A 37 -5.83 -11.95 15.61
C MET A 37 -6.96 -11.22 14.89
N PHE A 38 -8.20 -11.66 15.07
CA PHE A 38 -9.37 -10.96 14.54
C PHE A 38 -9.50 -9.54 15.10
N ASP A 39 -9.37 -9.38 16.42
CA ASP A 39 -9.47 -8.07 17.07
C ASP A 39 -8.32 -7.15 16.62
N VAL A 40 -7.08 -7.66 16.56
CA VAL A 40 -5.91 -6.91 16.07
C VAL A 40 -6.11 -6.44 14.62
N MET A 41 -6.59 -7.32 13.74
CA MET A 41 -6.78 -6.96 12.33
C MET A 41 -7.96 -6.02 12.13
N SER A 42 -8.97 -6.07 13.01
CA SER A 42 -10.09 -5.12 13.01
C SER A 42 -9.61 -3.72 13.38
N ASP A 43 -8.86 -3.59 14.48
CA ASP A 43 -8.27 -2.31 14.90
C ASP A 43 -7.27 -1.76 13.88
N TYR A 44 -6.47 -2.65 13.27
CA TYR A 44 -5.53 -2.29 12.21
C TYR A 44 -6.27 -1.75 10.98
N ALA A 45 -7.37 -2.37 10.58
CA ALA A 45 -8.15 -1.93 9.43
C ALA A 45 -8.73 -0.52 9.65
N GLU A 46 -9.27 -0.25 10.84
CA GLU A 46 -9.76 1.09 11.23
C GLU A 46 -8.63 2.13 11.24
N TYR A 47 -7.45 1.76 11.78
CA TYR A 47 -6.28 2.65 11.80
C TYR A 47 -5.83 3.01 10.38
N VAL A 48 -5.67 2.01 9.50
CA VAL A 48 -5.30 2.21 8.09
C VAL A 48 -6.37 3.06 7.40
N GLY A 49 -7.65 2.74 7.57
CA GLY A 49 -8.77 3.49 7.01
C GLY A 49 -8.71 4.96 7.40
N GLY A 50 -8.57 5.26 8.70
CA GLY A 50 -8.48 6.64 9.20
C GLY A 50 -7.32 7.44 8.59
N VAL A 51 -6.14 6.83 8.44
CA VAL A 51 -4.99 7.51 7.82
C VAL A 51 -5.25 7.78 6.33
N ILE A 52 -5.74 6.78 5.60
CA ILE A 52 -5.83 6.83 4.13
C ILE A 52 -7.02 7.67 3.66
N GLU A 53 -8.19 7.49 4.28
CA GLU A 53 -9.41 8.16 3.88
C GLU A 53 -9.40 9.65 4.28
N SER A 54 -8.62 10.04 5.31
CA SER A 54 -8.47 11.45 5.72
C SER A 54 -7.87 12.38 4.66
N VAL A 55 -7.19 11.81 3.65
CA VAL A 55 -6.58 12.55 2.53
C VAL A 55 -7.24 12.23 1.18
N GLY A 56 -8.47 11.70 1.21
CA GLY A 56 -9.21 11.33 -0.01
C GLY A 56 -8.76 10.03 -0.67
N GLY A 57 -7.92 9.25 0.00
CA GLY A 57 -7.56 7.90 -0.42
C GLY A 57 -8.71 6.91 -0.24
N THR A 58 -8.55 5.71 -0.80
CA THR A 58 -9.50 4.62 -0.70
C THR A 58 -8.78 3.34 -0.32
N VAL A 59 -9.22 2.71 0.77
CA VAL A 59 -8.91 1.31 1.06
C VAL A 59 -9.77 0.44 0.15
N VAL A 60 -9.14 -0.25 -0.80
CA VAL A 60 -9.83 -1.09 -1.79
C VAL A 60 -10.21 -2.43 -1.17
N LYS A 61 -9.20 -3.14 -0.64
CA LYS A 61 -9.38 -4.44 -0.01
C LYS A 61 -8.18 -4.83 0.85
N PHE A 62 -8.45 -5.61 1.89
CA PHE A 62 -7.45 -6.36 2.64
C PHE A 62 -7.34 -7.78 2.07
N ILE A 63 -6.13 -8.34 2.08
CA ILE A 63 -5.79 -9.69 1.65
C ILE A 63 -4.83 -10.26 2.71
N GLY A 64 -5.37 -10.87 3.76
CA GLY A 64 -4.57 -11.18 4.94
C GLY A 64 -4.08 -9.89 5.62
N ASP A 65 -2.77 -9.76 5.82
CA ASP A 65 -2.12 -8.55 6.34
C ASP A 65 -1.81 -7.50 5.26
N ALA A 66 -1.93 -7.89 3.98
CA ALA A 66 -1.76 -6.97 2.88
C ALA A 66 -3.01 -6.10 2.68
N VAL A 67 -2.81 -4.86 2.25
CA VAL A 67 -3.88 -3.92 1.91
C VAL A 67 -3.56 -3.22 0.59
N LEU A 68 -4.57 -3.14 -0.29
CA LEU A 68 -4.53 -2.38 -1.53
C LEU A 68 -5.19 -1.02 -1.30
N LEU A 69 -4.44 0.03 -1.58
CA LEU A 69 -4.79 1.43 -1.35
C LEU A 69 -4.68 2.19 -2.67
N VAL A 70 -5.59 3.13 -2.90
CA VAL A 70 -5.54 3.99 -4.09
C VAL A 70 -5.83 5.45 -3.73
N PHE A 71 -5.23 6.37 -4.47
CA PHE A 71 -5.51 7.79 -4.38
C PHE A 71 -5.75 8.37 -5.78
N PRO A 72 -6.69 9.32 -5.93
CA PRO A 72 -6.85 10.06 -7.18
C PRO A 72 -5.58 10.79 -7.61
N GLU A 73 -5.46 11.10 -8.90
CA GLU A 73 -4.27 11.76 -9.47
C GLU A 73 -3.97 13.13 -8.86
N ASP A 74 -4.99 13.90 -8.48
CA ASP A 74 -4.84 15.21 -7.83
C ASP A 74 -4.36 15.11 -6.37
N SER A 75 -4.38 13.92 -5.80
CA SER A 75 -4.08 13.65 -4.38
C SER A 75 -2.79 12.84 -4.20
N VAL A 76 -1.95 12.73 -5.24
CA VAL A 76 -0.73 11.90 -5.21
C VAL A 76 0.24 12.35 -4.11
N ASP A 77 0.49 13.65 -3.96
CA ASP A 77 1.42 14.17 -2.96
C ASP A 77 0.93 13.91 -1.53
N ALA A 78 -0.33 14.28 -1.24
CA ALA A 78 -0.99 14.00 0.03
C ALA A 78 -1.06 12.49 0.32
N GLY A 79 -1.30 11.66 -0.70
CA GLY A 79 -1.32 10.21 -0.58
C GLY A 79 0.04 9.64 -0.20
N VAL A 80 1.14 10.14 -0.77
CA VAL A 80 2.50 9.72 -0.39
C VAL A 80 2.85 10.14 1.04
N LEU A 81 2.43 11.34 1.47
CA LEU A 81 2.59 11.77 2.86
C LEU A 81 1.78 10.89 3.83
N ALA A 82 0.55 10.52 3.47
CA ALA A 82 -0.28 9.60 4.26
C ALA A 82 0.33 8.19 4.32
N LEU A 83 0.90 7.68 3.22
CA LEU A 83 1.62 6.40 3.22
C LEU A 83 2.88 6.46 4.11
N LYS A 84 3.62 7.57 4.09
CA LYS A 84 4.76 7.77 4.98
C LYS A 84 4.31 7.83 6.45
N LYS A 85 3.21 8.52 6.73
CA LYS A 85 2.57 8.56 8.06
C LYS A 85 2.14 7.16 8.52
N LEU A 86 1.47 6.40 7.65
CA LEU A 86 1.08 5.01 7.90
C LEU A 86 2.31 4.18 8.26
N LYS A 87 3.43 4.35 7.55
CA LYS A 87 4.67 3.68 7.90
C LYS A 87 5.18 4.09 9.28
N ASP A 88 5.44 5.37 9.50
CA ASP A 88 6.17 5.82 10.69
C ASP A 88 5.30 5.70 11.96
N GLU A 89 4.11 6.28 11.92
CA GLU A 89 3.18 6.25 13.06
C GLU A 89 2.50 4.90 13.20
N GLY A 90 2.22 4.19 12.10
CA GLY A 90 1.68 2.84 12.16
C GLY A 90 2.68 1.82 12.72
N ASP A 91 3.96 1.93 12.38
CA ASP A 91 5.00 1.08 13.01
C ASP A 91 5.07 1.34 14.52
N ALA A 92 4.95 2.61 14.96
CA ALA A 92 4.89 2.96 16.38
C ALA A 92 3.59 2.46 17.06
N TRP A 93 2.45 2.56 16.37
CA TRP A 93 1.15 2.07 16.83
C TRP A 93 1.18 0.56 17.08
N MET A 94 1.78 -0.22 16.16
CA MET A 94 1.99 -1.67 16.32
C MET A 94 2.89 -1.98 17.51
N ALA A 95 4.03 -1.28 17.61
CA ALA A 95 4.98 -1.47 18.70
C ALA A 95 4.36 -1.18 20.08
N SER A 96 3.54 -0.14 20.20
CA SER A 96 2.85 0.22 21.45
C SER A 96 1.86 -0.86 21.93
N ARG A 97 1.42 -1.74 21.03
CA ARG A 97 0.52 -2.88 21.32
C ARG A 97 1.28 -4.20 21.49
N GLY A 98 2.61 -4.16 21.53
CA GLY A 98 3.46 -5.34 21.62
C GLY A 98 3.44 -6.20 20.36
N ILE A 99 3.05 -5.64 19.20
CA ILE A 99 3.02 -6.37 17.93
C ILE A 99 4.35 -6.17 17.20
N PRO A 100 5.16 -7.23 16.98
CA PRO A 100 6.50 -7.13 16.40
C PRO A 100 6.48 -7.04 14.87
N CYS A 101 5.51 -6.33 14.30
CA CYS A 101 5.32 -6.15 12.87
C CYS A 101 5.58 -4.70 12.46
N ARG A 102 5.96 -4.51 11.19
CA ARG A 102 6.21 -3.20 10.59
C ARG A 102 5.64 -3.18 9.17
N HIS A 103 5.20 -2.02 8.73
CA HIS A 103 4.68 -1.80 7.39
C HIS A 103 5.81 -1.89 6.36
N ARG A 104 5.58 -2.67 5.30
CA ARG A 104 6.28 -2.53 4.03
C ARG A 104 5.33 -1.95 3.00
N ILE A 105 5.64 -0.75 2.53
CA ILE A 105 4.80 0.01 1.62
C ILE A 105 5.50 0.12 0.26
N LYS A 106 4.70 -0.04 -0.79
CA LYS A 106 5.12 0.08 -2.19
C LYS A 106 4.08 0.91 -2.91
N ALA A 107 4.51 1.93 -3.66
CA ALA A 107 3.58 2.75 -4.44
C ALA A 107 4.06 2.99 -5.88
N HIS A 108 3.12 2.99 -6.80
CA HIS A 108 3.31 3.27 -8.22
C HIS A 108 2.22 4.22 -8.71
N PHE A 109 2.53 5.03 -9.72
CA PHE A 109 1.56 5.93 -10.35
C PHE A 109 1.40 5.57 -11.82
N GLY A 110 0.16 5.37 -12.26
CA GLY A 110 -0.18 5.07 -13.66
C GLY A 110 -1.65 4.75 -13.86
N ALA A 111 -2.02 4.49 -15.12
CA ALA A 111 -3.38 4.14 -15.51
C ALA A 111 -3.80 2.76 -15.00
N ALA A 112 -5.04 2.65 -14.54
CA ALA A 112 -5.71 1.40 -14.21
C ALA A 112 -7.19 1.50 -14.55
N VAL A 113 -7.83 0.35 -14.76
CA VAL A 113 -9.29 0.27 -14.91
C VAL A 113 -9.89 -0.09 -13.55
N CYS A 114 -10.81 0.73 -13.06
CA CYS A 114 -11.49 0.53 -11.78
C CYS A 114 -13.01 0.50 -11.93
N GLY A 115 -13.70 -0.16 -11.01
CA GLY A 115 -15.15 -0.28 -11.00
C GLY A 115 -15.65 -1.44 -10.16
N PRO A 116 -16.95 -1.77 -10.21
CA PRO A 116 -17.53 -2.84 -9.42
C PRO A 116 -17.20 -4.21 -10.02
N ILE A 117 -16.47 -5.04 -9.26
CA ILE A 117 -16.02 -6.38 -9.63
C ILE A 117 -16.51 -7.39 -8.60
N GLY A 118 -16.97 -8.56 -9.07
CA GLY A 118 -17.47 -9.63 -8.23
C GLY A 118 -18.57 -10.43 -8.90
N THR A 119 -19.34 -11.17 -8.09
CA THR A 119 -20.44 -12.00 -8.57
C THR A 119 -21.67 -11.14 -8.88
N LYS A 120 -22.75 -11.76 -9.38
CA LYS A 120 -24.03 -11.06 -9.61
C LYS A 120 -24.61 -10.46 -8.33
N THR A 121 -24.39 -11.11 -7.18
CA THR A 121 -24.99 -10.73 -5.89
C THR A 121 -24.03 -9.96 -4.99
N GLU A 122 -22.74 -9.96 -5.29
CA GLU A 122 -21.72 -9.31 -4.48
C GLU A 122 -20.65 -8.70 -5.38
N LYS A 123 -20.79 -7.40 -5.65
CA LYS A 123 -19.76 -6.60 -6.32
C LYS A 123 -19.14 -5.64 -5.32
N ARG A 124 -17.83 -5.45 -5.43
CA ARG A 124 -17.06 -4.48 -4.65
C ARG A 124 -16.23 -3.63 -5.60
N PHE A 125 -15.94 -2.40 -5.22
CA PHE A 125 -15.00 -1.58 -5.97
C PHE A 125 -13.62 -2.26 -5.99
N ASP A 126 -13.04 -2.42 -7.17
CA ASP A 126 -11.71 -3.00 -7.34
C ASP A 126 -11.07 -2.44 -8.63
N LEU A 127 -9.80 -2.77 -8.86
CA LEU A 127 -9.04 -2.28 -10.01
C LEU A 127 -8.05 -3.30 -10.55
N TYR A 128 -7.82 -3.22 -11.86
CA TYR A 128 -6.86 -4.04 -12.59
C TYR A 128 -6.07 -3.19 -13.59
N GLY A 129 -4.88 -3.68 -13.93
CA GLY A 129 -4.03 -3.06 -14.95
C GLY A 129 -2.55 -3.29 -14.68
N GLN A 130 -1.72 -3.00 -15.69
CA GLN A 130 -0.27 -3.15 -15.59
C GLN A 130 0.34 -2.31 -14.46
N SER A 131 -0.22 -1.13 -14.18
CA SER A 131 0.19 -0.26 -13.07
C SER A 131 -0.05 -0.91 -11.70
N VAL A 132 -1.12 -1.70 -11.55
CA VAL A 132 -1.42 -2.46 -10.31
C VAL A 132 -0.36 -3.54 -10.12
N ASN A 133 -0.05 -4.31 -11.17
CA ASN A 133 1.00 -5.34 -11.13
C ASN A 133 2.38 -4.75 -10.81
N THR A 134 2.68 -3.57 -11.38
CA THR A 134 3.93 -2.85 -11.13
C THR A 134 4.04 -2.41 -9.66
N ALA A 135 2.95 -1.89 -9.08
CA ALA A 135 2.90 -1.55 -7.66
C ALA A 135 3.14 -2.78 -6.75
N ALA A 136 2.48 -3.90 -7.05
CA ALA A 136 2.57 -5.14 -6.26
C ALA A 136 3.99 -5.74 -6.26
N THR A 137 4.64 -5.71 -7.42
CA THR A 137 5.96 -6.35 -7.64
C THR A 137 7.15 -5.46 -7.30
N LEU A 138 6.92 -4.19 -6.97
CA LEU A 138 7.99 -3.27 -6.56
C LEU A 138 8.75 -3.86 -5.34
N LYS A 139 10.08 -3.84 -5.36
CA LYS A 139 10.89 -4.32 -4.23
C LYS A 139 10.97 -3.24 -3.15
N SER A 140 10.79 -3.63 -1.88
CA SER A 140 10.85 -2.73 -0.73
C SER A 140 11.19 -3.50 0.53
N SER A 141 12.10 -2.96 1.35
CA SER A 141 12.36 -3.41 2.73
C SER A 141 11.63 -2.58 3.79
N GLY A 142 10.94 -1.51 3.37
CA GLY A 142 10.26 -0.58 4.28
C GLY A 142 9.27 0.31 3.53
N MET A 143 9.74 1.32 2.79
CA MET A 143 8.89 2.08 1.87
C MET A 143 9.63 2.32 0.56
N ALA A 144 8.96 2.07 -0.55
CA ALA A 144 9.48 2.37 -1.88
C ALA A 144 8.39 3.00 -2.75
N ILE A 145 8.77 4.01 -3.52
CA ILE A 145 7.92 4.63 -4.52
C ILE A 145 8.61 4.55 -5.89
N SER A 146 7.84 4.36 -6.95
CA SER A 146 8.40 4.30 -8.30
C SER A 146 8.83 5.69 -8.81
N PRO A 147 9.67 5.78 -9.85
CA PRO A 147 10.02 7.06 -10.46
C PRO A 147 8.81 7.88 -10.95
N GLN A 148 7.74 7.21 -11.38
CA GLN A 148 6.48 7.83 -11.79
C GLN A 148 5.82 8.57 -10.62
N VAL A 149 5.79 7.96 -9.44
CA VAL A 149 5.29 8.61 -8.22
C VAL A 149 6.18 9.81 -7.88
N PHE A 150 7.50 9.64 -7.85
CA PHE A 150 8.44 10.70 -7.49
C PHE A 150 8.28 11.94 -8.39
N ARG A 151 8.01 11.76 -9.69
CA ARG A 151 7.77 12.86 -10.64
C ARG A 151 6.47 13.63 -10.38
N LYS A 152 5.50 13.02 -9.69
CA LYS A 152 4.22 13.65 -9.30
C LYS A 152 4.28 14.38 -7.95
N LEU A 153 5.36 14.21 -7.19
CA LEU A 153 5.51 14.85 -5.89
C LEU A 153 5.86 16.33 -6.02
N GLU A 154 5.40 17.11 -5.05
CA GLU A 154 5.78 18.50 -4.83
C GLU A 154 7.25 18.61 -4.37
N PRO A 155 7.92 19.75 -4.59
CA PRO A 155 9.34 19.92 -4.27
C PRO A 155 9.70 19.57 -2.81
N GLU A 156 8.87 19.93 -1.84
CA GLU A 156 9.13 19.62 -0.42
C GLU A 156 9.00 18.13 -0.13
N THR A 157 7.96 17.48 -0.65
CA THR A 157 7.76 16.03 -0.48
C THR A 157 8.88 15.24 -1.16
N ARG A 158 9.40 15.70 -2.31
CA ARG A 158 10.57 15.07 -2.97
C ARG A 158 11.81 15.03 -2.08
N LYS A 159 12.05 16.03 -1.23
CA LYS A 159 13.22 16.06 -0.31
C LYS A 159 13.20 14.91 0.69
N LEU A 160 12.04 14.31 0.95
CA LEU A 160 11.89 13.16 1.83
C LEU A 160 12.38 11.85 1.19
N PHE A 161 12.63 11.83 -0.12
CA PHE A 161 13.04 10.64 -0.86
C PHE A 161 14.40 10.84 -1.53
N LYS A 162 15.22 9.79 -1.49
CA LYS A 162 16.47 9.70 -2.24
C LYS A 162 16.38 8.57 -3.25
N LYS A 163 17.08 8.73 -4.38
CA LYS A 163 17.20 7.66 -5.37
C LYS A 163 17.86 6.44 -4.71
N HIS A 164 17.20 5.30 -4.84
CA HIS A 164 17.75 4.00 -4.47
C HIS A 164 17.81 3.15 -5.74
N THR A 165 18.99 2.69 -6.11
CA THR A 165 19.17 1.80 -7.27
C THR A 165 20.48 1.02 -7.11
N PRO A 166 20.59 -0.25 -7.55
CA PRO A 166 19.59 -1.15 -8.19
C PRO A 166 19.32 -2.45 -7.37
N PRO A 167 18.40 -3.34 -7.83
CA PRO A 167 18.79 -4.23 -8.93
C PRO A 167 18.28 -3.83 -10.34
N VAL A 168 19.02 -3.99 -11.46
CA VAL A 168 20.27 -4.77 -11.77
C VAL A 168 21.14 -5.16 -10.57
N THR A 169 20.96 -6.39 -10.11
CA THR A 169 21.53 -6.87 -8.84
C THR A 169 23.01 -7.16 -9.00
N TYR A 170 23.80 -6.73 -8.02
CA TYR A 170 25.18 -7.15 -7.82
C TYR A 170 25.25 -7.78 -6.43
N ILE A 171 25.74 -9.01 -6.35
CA ILE A 171 26.02 -9.73 -5.10
C ILE A 171 27.54 -9.76 -4.88
N PRO A 172 28.05 -9.81 -3.64
CA PRO A 172 29.47 -10.04 -3.38
C PRO A 172 29.97 -11.31 -4.09
N VAL A 173 31.22 -11.34 -4.55
CA VAL A 173 31.78 -12.47 -5.34
C VAL A 173 31.68 -13.81 -4.58
N GLU A 174 31.64 -13.74 -3.26
CA GLU A 174 31.59 -14.87 -2.34
C GLU A 174 30.16 -15.34 -2.01
N GLU A 175 29.16 -14.52 -2.31
CA GLU A 175 27.75 -14.87 -2.11
C GLU A 175 27.22 -15.62 -3.33
N SER A 176 26.47 -16.70 -3.10
CA SER A 176 25.78 -17.40 -4.18
C SER A 176 24.40 -16.79 -4.41
N HIS A 177 24.02 -16.67 -5.69
CA HIS A 177 22.63 -16.43 -6.08
C HIS A 177 21.80 -17.60 -5.57
N LYS A 178 21.15 -17.43 -4.42
CA LYS A 178 20.07 -18.33 -4.01
C LYS A 178 18.76 -17.72 -4.51
N GLU A 179 18.10 -18.49 -5.37
CA GLU A 179 16.76 -18.24 -5.94
C GLU A 179 15.69 -18.04 -4.85
#